data_AF-S8E754-F1
#
_entry.id   AF-S8E754-F1
#
_cell.length_a   1.000
_cell.length_b   1.000
_cell.length_c   1.000
_cell.angle_alpha   90.00
_cell.angle_beta   90.00
_cell.angle_gamma   90.00
#
_symmetry.space_group_name_H-M   'P 1'
#
loop_
_entity.id
_entity.type
_entity.pdbx_description
1 polymer ?
#
loop_
_entity_poly.entity_id
_entity_poly.type
_entity_poly.pdbx_seq_one_letter_code
_entity_poly.pdbx_strand_id
1 'polypeptide(L)'
;MPKSELLNLGLLELKAGDWIMARSLHNQGDPEKDILQGFVPGRDLFNQEKWSAWLAWCKEMLGPQETRTPEPGSTPFEQFSNGSRIKPVTPDARCYQTGFTYERPKVQSGPNANSKLEADGSLDELTQKRALLNKLGIDFALDNFAECPPYMRETFHELAEAVNMPRLAHKDNCMWPSSQVNLAVPQRHESRQGLVGMGHFGGAHTDEMDLAAGRFHLLSLGVYVDLANIHVVFFSGRLHHSGTPPLAPQGVEEIAHWAYHFVLILYPASKLLLGTSKIALSATTSGNKSNDPHTVPPEVFHPKVPFPTVTHATLARDGGIIMDPEEHFTCTKRMFAAMLYHGLRQLPYNLHVDMQQIMDSITAHDPKINNGEPYKGRGWDYLPNSDVTWEPLAEDSQRSREVFPGRREVFERFYNELHVPHAQCVLHIGVKDVALYLPEDLRFLAGNEHAPVKQKKLSKPAIPKGKKKSQKVQNPLVIGQTGYLQMQTTRWAVSRDMIAEDEDMDENEEQGIAQPEMDVDEEEEEEQEQEQEDDDAHRGHEELSSGDEGNIIMAQSQSKNPGTLLEKPERP
;
A
#
# COMPACT_ATOMS: atom_id res chain seq x y z
N MET A 1 -26.43 -16.49 8.85
CA MET A 1 -27.29 -16.19 10.03
C MET A 1 -28.17 -14.97 9.75
N PRO A 2 -29.48 -15.05 9.99
CA PRO A 2 -30.39 -13.90 10.09
C PRO A 2 -29.93 -12.83 11.10
N LYS A 3 -30.41 -11.60 10.90
CA LYS A 3 -30.12 -10.44 11.77
C LYS A 3 -30.62 -10.60 13.21
N SER A 4 -31.76 -11.26 13.40
CA SER A 4 -32.31 -11.58 14.72
C SER A 4 -31.39 -12.51 15.53
N GLU A 5 -30.71 -13.46 14.88
CA GLU A 5 -29.73 -14.33 15.54
C GLU A 5 -28.50 -13.53 16.01
N LEU A 6 -27.97 -12.63 15.17
CA LEU A 6 -26.84 -11.77 15.57
C LEU A 6 -27.17 -10.92 16.81
N LEU A 7 -28.36 -10.30 16.83
CA LEU A 7 -28.84 -9.52 17.98
C LEU A 7 -29.03 -10.40 19.24
N ASN A 8 -29.55 -11.62 19.10
CA ASN A 8 -29.69 -12.58 20.20
C ASN A 8 -28.34 -13.06 20.75
N LEU A 9 -27.29 -13.05 19.92
CA LEU A 9 -25.91 -13.34 20.31
C LEU A 9 -25.19 -12.11 20.92
N GLY A 10 -25.91 -10.99 21.09
CA GLY A 10 -25.40 -9.76 21.70
C GLY A 10 -24.60 -8.86 20.77
N LEU A 11 -24.60 -9.12 19.46
CA LEU A 11 -23.92 -8.28 18.48
C LEU A 11 -24.75 -7.03 18.14
N LEU A 12 -24.13 -5.86 18.17
CA LEU A 12 -24.77 -4.59 17.82
C LEU A 12 -24.55 -4.25 16.33
N GLU A 13 -25.61 -3.79 15.66
CA GLU A 13 -25.51 -3.20 14.32
C GLU A 13 -25.09 -1.74 14.39
N LEU A 14 -24.03 -1.38 13.68
CA LEU A 14 -23.68 0.02 13.38
C LEU A 14 -24.40 0.47 12.11
N LYS A 15 -24.90 1.70 12.14
CA LYS A 15 -25.61 2.36 11.06
C LYS A 15 -24.86 3.61 10.62
N ALA A 16 -25.24 4.15 9.46
CA ALA A 16 -24.73 5.43 9.00
C ALA A 16 -24.99 6.54 10.05
N GLY A 17 -23.92 7.23 10.47
CA GLY A 17 -23.89 8.18 11.57
C GLY A 17 -23.40 7.61 12.90
N ASP A 18 -23.15 6.31 13.03
CA ASP A 18 -22.67 5.69 14.29
C ASP A 18 -21.13 5.73 14.43
N TRP A 19 -20.69 5.95 15.68
CA TRP A 19 -19.30 6.09 16.08
C TRP A 19 -18.97 5.12 17.22
N ILE A 20 -17.76 4.56 17.20
CA ILE A 20 -17.22 3.77 18.31
C ILE A 20 -15.98 4.46 18.85
N MET A 21 -16.09 4.90 20.10
CA MET A 21 -15.00 5.47 20.88
C MET A 21 -14.63 4.49 22.00
N ALA A 22 -13.33 4.28 22.22
CA ALA A 22 -12.83 3.45 23.32
C ALA A 22 -11.97 4.27 24.29
N ARG A 23 -12.16 4.00 25.57
CA ARG A 23 -11.48 4.71 26.66
C ARG A 23 -10.14 4.06 26.98
N SER A 24 -9.05 4.74 26.65
CA SER A 24 -7.71 4.27 26.98
C SER A 24 -7.49 4.27 28.50
N LEU A 25 -6.91 3.18 29.01
CA LEU A 25 -6.51 3.07 30.42
C LEU A 25 -5.37 4.06 30.78
N HIS A 26 -4.55 4.45 29.80
CA HIS A 26 -3.49 5.45 30.01
C HIS A 26 -4.05 6.86 30.25
N ASN A 27 -5.21 7.15 29.68
CA ASN A 27 -5.89 8.44 29.83
C ASN A 27 -6.63 8.56 31.18
N GLN A 28 -6.37 7.67 32.15
CA GLN A 28 -6.98 7.65 33.49
C GLN A 28 -8.52 7.60 33.50
N GLY A 29 -9.13 7.19 32.39
CA GLY A 29 -10.58 7.17 32.21
C GLY A 29 -11.21 8.50 31.79
N ASP A 30 -10.40 9.47 31.35
CA ASP A 30 -10.81 10.78 30.86
C ASP A 30 -11.64 10.68 29.56
N PRO A 31 -12.93 11.10 29.55
CA PRO A 31 -13.79 11.04 28.36
C PRO A 31 -13.31 11.94 27.22
N GLU A 32 -12.59 13.04 27.51
CA GLU A 32 -12.12 13.97 26.48
C GLU A 32 -10.96 13.37 25.65
N LYS A 33 -10.45 12.21 26.07
CA LYS A 33 -9.38 11.45 25.43
C LYS A 33 -9.81 10.03 25.06
N ASP A 34 -11.10 9.82 24.84
CA ASP A 34 -11.59 8.59 24.21
C ASP A 34 -11.12 8.54 22.74
N ILE A 35 -10.77 7.35 22.27
CA ILE A 35 -10.05 7.11 21.01
C ILE A 35 -10.98 6.44 20.00
N LEU A 36 -11.06 6.99 18.80
CA LEU A 36 -11.86 6.48 17.70
C LEU A 36 -11.41 5.06 17.29
N GLN A 37 -12.27 4.05 17.49
CA GLN A 37 -12.01 2.68 17.05
C GLN A 37 -12.55 2.41 15.65
N GLY A 38 -13.64 3.10 15.28
CA GLY A 38 -14.24 3.06 13.97
C GLY A 38 -15.54 3.86 13.92
N PHE A 39 -16.00 4.17 12.71
CA PHE A 39 -17.26 4.86 12.46
C PHE A 39 -17.81 4.51 11.07
N VAL A 40 -19.12 4.65 10.93
CA VAL A 40 -19.83 4.53 9.65
C VAL A 40 -20.38 5.91 9.32
N PRO A 41 -19.86 6.63 8.31
CA PRO A 41 -20.28 7.98 7.99
C PRO A 41 -21.78 8.10 7.67
N GLY A 42 -22.32 9.31 7.84
CA GLY A 42 -23.70 9.65 7.45
C GLY A 42 -23.90 9.53 5.94
N ARG A 43 -25.06 9.05 5.49
CA ARG A 43 -25.35 8.89 4.04
C ARG A 43 -25.53 10.23 3.32
N ASP A 44 -25.80 11.28 4.08
CA ASP A 44 -25.87 12.69 3.68
C ASP A 44 -24.51 13.29 3.32
N LEU A 45 -23.40 12.65 3.71
CA LEU A 45 -22.03 13.03 3.33
C LEU A 45 -21.65 12.54 1.93
N PHE A 46 -22.44 11.64 1.31
CA PHE A 46 -22.16 11.17 -0.04
C PHE A 46 -22.55 12.21 -1.08
N ASN A 47 -21.54 12.82 -1.71
CA ASN A 47 -21.74 13.65 -2.91
C ASN A 47 -22.40 12.81 -4.02
N GLN A 48 -23.60 13.23 -4.45
CA GLN A 48 -24.42 12.52 -5.43
C GLN A 48 -23.78 12.42 -6.82
N GLU A 49 -22.90 13.35 -7.19
CA GLU A 49 -22.14 13.31 -8.44
C GLU A 49 -21.05 12.22 -8.38
N LYS A 50 -20.21 12.25 -7.34
CA LYS A 50 -19.20 11.19 -7.07
C LYS A 50 -19.87 9.81 -6.98
N TRP A 51 -21.05 9.72 -6.37
CA TRP A 51 -21.85 8.50 -6.27
C TRP A 51 -22.31 7.97 -7.62
N SER A 52 -22.81 8.87 -8.48
CA SER A 52 -23.27 8.51 -9.81
C SER A 52 -22.10 8.07 -10.70
N ALA A 53 -20.94 8.72 -10.56
CA ALA A 53 -19.69 8.32 -11.22
C ALA A 53 -19.22 6.93 -10.77
N TRP A 54 -19.24 6.64 -9.46
CA TRP A 54 -18.89 5.32 -8.92
C TRP A 54 -19.81 4.21 -9.43
N LEU A 55 -21.12 4.43 -9.45
CA LEU A 55 -22.09 3.46 -9.98
C LEU A 55 -21.92 3.25 -11.49
N ALA A 56 -21.66 4.30 -12.25
CA ALA A 56 -21.37 4.19 -13.69
C ALA A 56 -20.10 3.37 -13.93
N TRP A 57 -19.02 3.68 -13.20
CA TRP A 57 -17.76 2.95 -13.22
C TRP A 57 -17.95 1.47 -12.86
N CYS A 58 -18.69 1.16 -11.79
CA CYS A 58 -18.95 -0.22 -11.38
C CYS A 58 -19.74 -0.99 -12.45
N LYS A 59 -20.73 -0.35 -13.09
CA LYS A 59 -21.51 -0.96 -14.17
C LYS A 59 -20.63 -1.28 -15.38
N GLU A 60 -19.74 -0.38 -15.74
CA GLU A 60 -18.80 -0.54 -16.84
C GLU A 60 -17.77 -1.65 -16.56
N MET A 61 -17.13 -1.61 -15.40
CA MET A 61 -16.01 -2.49 -15.07
C MET A 61 -16.43 -3.90 -14.63
N LEU A 62 -17.71 -4.11 -14.31
CA LEU A 62 -18.32 -5.44 -14.21
C LEU A 62 -18.86 -5.95 -15.56
N GLY A 63 -18.91 -5.13 -16.61
CA GLY A 63 -19.42 -5.50 -17.94
C GLY A 63 -20.93 -5.76 -18.01
N PRO A 64 -21.46 -6.20 -19.17
CA PRO A 64 -22.86 -6.61 -19.35
C PRO A 64 -23.26 -7.73 -18.38
N GLN A 65 -24.54 -7.83 -17.99
CA GLN A 65 -24.98 -8.86 -17.05
C GLN A 65 -24.87 -10.26 -17.68
N GLU A 66 -25.18 -10.34 -18.96
CA GLU A 66 -25.29 -11.55 -19.79
C GLU A 66 -23.94 -12.26 -19.99
N THR A 67 -22.82 -11.55 -19.79
CA THR A 67 -21.46 -12.07 -19.99
C THR A 67 -20.72 -12.35 -18.68
N ARG A 68 -21.29 -11.99 -17.52
CA ARG A 68 -20.66 -12.21 -16.21
C ARG A 68 -20.79 -13.66 -15.76
N THR A 69 -19.72 -14.21 -15.22
CA THR A 69 -19.71 -15.57 -14.63
C THR A 69 -19.04 -15.57 -13.25
N PRO A 70 -19.46 -16.42 -12.30
CA PRO A 70 -18.86 -16.51 -10.96
C PRO A 70 -17.33 -16.75 -10.94
N GLU A 71 -16.78 -17.26 -12.04
CA GLU A 71 -15.36 -17.56 -12.21
C GLU A 71 -14.46 -16.30 -12.15
N PRO A 72 -13.24 -16.40 -11.60
CA PRO A 72 -12.24 -15.33 -11.65
C PRO A 72 -11.87 -14.95 -13.10
N GLY A 73 -11.66 -13.66 -13.33
CA GLY A 73 -11.28 -13.14 -14.66
C GLY A 73 -12.45 -12.94 -15.63
N SER A 74 -13.69 -12.95 -15.15
CA SER A 74 -14.91 -12.81 -15.97
C SER A 74 -15.36 -11.37 -16.19
N THR A 75 -14.85 -10.42 -15.39
CA THR A 75 -15.19 -9.00 -15.48
C THR A 75 -14.08 -8.19 -16.17
N PRO A 76 -14.41 -7.08 -16.87
CA PRO A 76 -13.41 -6.15 -17.40
C PRO A 76 -12.41 -5.63 -16.35
N PHE A 77 -12.81 -5.51 -15.07
CA PHE A 77 -11.90 -5.14 -14.00
C PHE A 77 -10.70 -6.10 -13.88
N GLU A 78 -10.93 -7.39 -14.07
CA GLU A 78 -9.95 -8.46 -13.89
C GLU A 78 -9.07 -8.70 -15.14
N GLN A 79 -9.19 -7.84 -16.16
CA GLN A 79 -8.55 -7.99 -17.46
C GLN A 79 -7.77 -6.72 -17.86
N PHE A 80 -6.78 -6.90 -18.74
CA PHE A 80 -6.21 -5.86 -19.59
C PHE A 80 -6.97 -5.80 -20.92
N SER A 81 -6.88 -4.71 -21.69
CA SER A 81 -7.64 -4.53 -22.93
C SER A 81 -7.29 -5.54 -24.03
N ASN A 82 -6.16 -6.26 -23.90
CA ASN A 82 -5.80 -7.40 -24.74
C ASN A 82 -6.47 -8.73 -24.34
N GLY A 83 -7.32 -8.73 -23.31
CA GLY A 83 -8.02 -9.91 -22.78
C GLY A 83 -7.22 -10.78 -21.80
N SER A 84 -5.94 -10.46 -21.57
CA SER A 84 -5.14 -11.15 -20.53
C SER A 84 -5.58 -10.72 -19.12
N ARG A 85 -5.37 -11.58 -18.12
CA ARG A 85 -5.82 -11.33 -16.74
C ARG A 85 -4.83 -10.47 -15.97
N ILE A 86 -5.34 -9.56 -15.12
CA ILE A 86 -4.51 -8.90 -14.10
C ILE A 86 -4.11 -9.92 -13.02
N LYS A 87 -3.01 -9.65 -12.30
CA LYS A 87 -2.52 -10.54 -11.26
C LYS A 87 -3.30 -10.33 -9.95
N PRO A 88 -3.97 -11.36 -9.39
CA PRO A 88 -4.51 -11.31 -8.04
C PRO A 88 -3.39 -11.36 -6.98
N VAL A 89 -3.72 -11.05 -5.73
CA VAL A 89 -2.75 -11.09 -4.62
C VAL A 89 -2.31 -12.52 -4.28
N THR A 90 -3.23 -13.50 -4.38
CA THR A 90 -2.89 -14.93 -4.37
C THR A 90 -3.53 -15.64 -5.56
N PRO A 91 -2.96 -16.77 -6.05
CA PRO A 91 -3.64 -17.63 -7.00
C PRO A 91 -5.07 -17.95 -6.55
N ASP A 92 -5.99 -18.01 -7.52
CA ASP A 92 -7.42 -18.30 -7.38
C ASP A 92 -8.25 -17.36 -6.48
N ALA A 93 -7.64 -16.32 -5.87
CA ALA A 93 -8.38 -15.29 -5.14
C ALA A 93 -8.84 -14.16 -6.06
N ARG A 94 -9.99 -13.54 -5.73
CA ARG A 94 -10.50 -12.33 -6.40
C ARG A 94 -10.19 -11.05 -5.62
N CYS A 95 -8.97 -11.00 -5.09
CA CYS A 95 -8.36 -9.86 -4.42
C CYS A 95 -7.29 -9.27 -5.33
N TYR A 96 -7.39 -7.99 -5.67
CA TYR A 96 -6.55 -7.34 -6.68
C TYR A 96 -5.96 -6.05 -6.16
N GLN A 97 -4.64 -6.00 -6.06
CA GLN A 97 -3.95 -4.79 -5.63
C GLN A 97 -4.00 -3.71 -6.71
N THR A 98 -4.44 -2.51 -6.31
CA THR A 98 -4.61 -1.33 -7.17
C THR A 98 -3.81 -0.11 -6.73
N GLY A 99 -3.26 -0.11 -5.50
CA GLY A 99 -2.41 0.97 -4.97
C GLY A 99 -0.91 0.66 -5.01
N PHE A 100 -0.15 1.13 -4.03
CA PHE A 100 1.24 0.71 -3.83
C PHE A 100 1.31 -0.73 -3.27
N THR A 101 2.37 -1.48 -3.55
CA THR A 101 2.68 -2.80 -2.98
C THR A 101 3.80 -2.74 -1.94
N TYR A 102 3.98 -3.81 -1.17
CA TYR A 102 5.16 -4.07 -0.36
C TYR A 102 5.67 -5.50 -0.60
N GLU A 103 6.90 -5.62 -1.09
CA GLU A 103 7.61 -6.89 -1.26
C GLU A 103 8.45 -7.18 0.00
N ARG A 104 7.89 -7.99 0.92
CA ARG A 104 8.52 -8.32 2.20
C ARG A 104 9.98 -8.83 2.09
N PRO A 105 10.34 -9.76 1.18
CA PRO A 105 11.71 -10.27 1.09
C PRO A 105 12.77 -9.21 0.72
N LYS A 106 12.37 -8.11 0.08
CA LYS A 106 13.28 -7.00 -0.30
C LYS A 106 13.18 -5.79 0.62
N VAL A 107 12.15 -5.75 1.48
CA VAL A 107 11.71 -4.58 2.26
C VAL A 107 11.47 -3.38 1.33
N GLN A 108 10.78 -3.62 0.22
CA GLN A 108 10.65 -2.69 -0.91
C GLN A 108 9.19 -2.40 -1.24
N SER A 109 8.87 -1.15 -1.56
CA SER A 109 7.54 -0.72 -2.01
C SER A 109 7.61 0.06 -3.33
N GLY A 110 6.53 -0.01 -4.10
CA GLY A 110 6.39 0.68 -5.37
C GLY A 110 4.95 0.59 -5.88
N PRO A 111 4.63 1.14 -7.07
CA PRO A 111 3.35 0.91 -7.72
C PRO A 111 3.10 -0.59 -7.93
N ASN A 112 1.84 -1.03 -7.87
CA ASN A 112 1.50 -2.42 -8.16
C ASN A 112 1.83 -2.81 -9.62
N ALA A 113 2.13 -4.09 -9.83
CA ALA A 113 2.49 -4.61 -11.16
C ALA A 113 1.36 -4.50 -12.21
N ASN A 114 0.08 -4.41 -11.79
CA ASN A 114 -1.06 -4.23 -12.69
C ASN A 114 -1.22 -2.77 -13.16
N SER A 115 -0.40 -1.84 -12.64
CA SER A 115 -0.39 -0.42 -12.95
C SER A 115 0.98 0.01 -13.51
N LYS A 116 1.62 -0.87 -14.29
CA LYS A 116 2.87 -0.57 -14.99
C LYS A 116 2.58 0.00 -16.38
N LEU A 117 3.40 0.96 -16.84
CA LEU A 117 3.40 1.41 -18.24
C LEU A 117 4.04 0.37 -19.16
N GLU A 118 3.52 0.31 -20.39
CA GLU A 118 4.16 -0.43 -21.48
C GLU A 118 5.50 0.18 -21.87
N ALA A 119 6.30 -0.55 -22.65
CA ALA A 119 7.67 -0.17 -23.01
C ALA A 119 7.74 1.20 -23.73
N ASP A 120 6.74 1.52 -24.55
CA ASP A 120 6.56 2.78 -25.29
C ASP A 120 5.99 3.93 -24.43
N GLY A 121 5.63 3.66 -23.17
CA GLY A 121 4.98 4.63 -22.28
C GLY A 121 3.47 4.73 -22.47
N SER A 122 2.85 3.85 -23.27
CA SER A 122 1.40 3.76 -23.36
C SER A 122 0.77 3.14 -22.10
N LEU A 123 -0.52 3.40 -21.92
CA LEU A 123 -1.29 3.02 -20.74
C LEU A 123 -2.60 2.36 -21.13
N ASP A 124 -2.72 1.08 -20.81
CA ASP A 124 -3.90 0.23 -21.02
C ASP A 124 -5.21 0.90 -20.53
N GLU A 125 -6.27 0.81 -21.34
CA GLU A 125 -7.54 1.51 -21.08
C GLU A 125 -8.20 1.03 -19.77
N LEU A 126 -8.15 -0.28 -19.49
CA LEU A 126 -8.69 -0.82 -18.25
C LEU A 126 -7.81 -0.43 -17.05
N THR A 127 -6.50 -0.23 -17.24
CA THR A 127 -5.61 0.36 -16.22
C THR A 127 -5.93 1.84 -15.96
N GLN A 128 -6.30 2.63 -16.97
CA GLN A 128 -6.82 4.00 -16.76
C GLN A 128 -8.10 3.98 -15.92
N LYS A 129 -9.01 3.02 -16.18
CA LYS A 129 -10.22 2.86 -15.37
C LYS A 129 -9.91 2.39 -13.95
N ARG A 130 -8.93 1.52 -13.73
CA ARG A 130 -8.42 1.17 -12.38
C ARG A 130 -7.82 2.37 -11.64
N ALA A 131 -7.11 3.27 -12.33
CA ALA A 131 -6.65 4.52 -11.73
C ALA A 131 -7.81 5.45 -11.33
N LEU A 132 -8.85 5.55 -12.16
CA LEU A 132 -10.06 6.32 -11.85
C LEU A 132 -10.81 5.76 -10.62
N LEU A 133 -10.81 4.43 -10.41
CA LEU A 133 -11.36 3.84 -9.18
C LEU A 133 -10.64 4.34 -7.93
N ASN A 134 -9.31 4.31 -7.93
CA ASN A 134 -8.52 4.81 -6.81
C ASN A 134 -8.85 6.28 -6.54
N LYS A 135 -8.99 7.10 -7.58
CA LYS A 135 -9.38 8.51 -7.45
C LYS A 135 -10.76 8.64 -6.79
N LEU A 136 -11.79 8.00 -7.34
CA LEU A 136 -13.16 8.06 -6.78
C LEU A 136 -13.20 7.55 -5.34
N GLY A 137 -12.49 6.47 -5.04
CA GLY A 137 -12.44 5.88 -3.70
C GLY A 137 -11.72 6.74 -2.67
N ILE A 138 -10.56 7.30 -3.02
CA ILE A 138 -9.83 8.24 -2.17
C ILE A 138 -10.62 9.54 -2.01
N ASP A 139 -11.25 10.05 -3.07
CA ASP A 139 -12.11 11.24 -3.01
C ASP A 139 -13.31 11.04 -2.07
N PHE A 140 -13.87 9.83 -1.99
CA PHE A 140 -14.89 9.47 -0.98
C PHE A 140 -14.31 9.35 0.42
N ALA A 141 -13.14 8.69 0.55
CA ALA A 141 -12.51 8.50 1.84
C ALA A 141 -12.13 9.85 2.47
N LEU A 142 -11.60 10.79 1.69
CA LEU A 142 -11.25 12.14 2.16
C LEU A 142 -12.47 12.96 2.57
N ASP A 143 -13.54 12.97 1.76
CA ASP A 143 -14.79 13.66 2.11
C ASP A 143 -15.34 13.18 3.46
N ASN A 144 -15.35 11.86 3.69
CA ASN A 144 -15.92 11.28 4.91
C ASN A 144 -14.95 11.27 6.10
N PHE A 145 -13.63 11.24 5.86
CA PHE A 145 -12.62 11.35 6.90
C PHE A 145 -12.48 12.77 7.44
N ALA A 146 -13.02 13.78 6.75
CA ALA A 146 -13.15 15.13 7.28
C ALA A 146 -13.93 15.18 8.61
N GLU A 147 -14.85 14.24 8.83
CA GLU A 147 -15.59 14.11 10.09
C GLU A 147 -14.70 13.65 11.27
N CYS A 148 -13.60 12.93 11.01
CA CYS A 148 -12.77 12.42 12.09
C CYS A 148 -12.08 13.56 12.87
N PRO A 149 -11.78 13.34 14.17
CA PRO A 149 -11.20 14.36 15.03
C PRO A 149 -9.98 15.04 14.38
N PRO A 150 -9.90 16.39 14.36
CA PRO A 150 -8.86 17.11 13.62
C PRO A 150 -7.43 16.65 13.90
N TYR A 151 -7.12 16.33 15.17
CA TYR A 151 -5.81 15.83 15.60
C TYR A 151 -5.36 14.57 14.84
N MET A 152 -6.30 13.69 14.44
CA MET A 152 -5.98 12.50 13.65
C MET A 152 -5.50 12.90 12.26
N ARG A 153 -6.23 13.81 11.58
CA ARG A 153 -5.89 14.30 10.23
C ARG A 153 -4.57 15.06 10.23
N GLU A 154 -4.38 15.95 11.20
CA GLU A 154 -3.16 16.73 11.38
C GLU A 154 -1.95 15.81 11.60
N THR A 155 -2.07 14.85 12.52
CA THR A 155 -0.99 13.90 12.82
C THR A 155 -0.65 12.99 11.64
N PHE A 156 -1.63 12.47 10.90
CA PHE A 156 -1.37 11.69 9.67
C PHE A 156 -0.75 12.56 8.57
N HIS A 157 -1.21 13.81 8.40
CA HIS A 157 -0.66 14.73 7.41
C HIS A 157 0.81 15.06 7.69
N GLU A 158 1.14 15.41 8.93
CA GLU A 158 2.51 15.72 9.34
C GLU A 158 3.42 14.49 9.23
N LEU A 159 2.94 13.29 9.58
CA LEU A 159 3.68 12.04 9.38
C LEU A 159 3.96 11.78 7.89
N ALA A 160 2.95 11.93 7.02
CA ALA A 160 3.07 11.73 5.58
C ALA A 160 4.09 12.70 4.96
N GLU A 161 4.11 13.96 5.38
CA GLU A 161 5.14 14.92 4.95
C GLU A 161 6.53 14.58 5.53
N ALA A 162 6.63 14.18 6.81
CA ALA A 162 7.89 13.83 7.45
C ALA A 162 8.61 12.65 6.77
N VAL A 163 7.86 11.65 6.28
CA VAL A 163 8.43 10.49 5.57
C VAL A 163 8.43 10.64 4.03
N ASN A 164 7.88 11.74 3.50
CA ASN A 164 7.59 11.92 2.08
C ASN A 164 6.78 10.74 1.48
N MET A 165 5.70 10.36 2.16
CA MET A 165 4.86 9.23 1.79
C MET A 165 4.24 9.46 0.40
N PRO A 166 4.38 8.51 -0.55
CA PRO A 166 3.64 8.56 -1.82
C PRO A 166 2.13 8.55 -1.56
N ARG A 167 1.42 9.61 -1.98
CA ARG A 167 -0.02 9.73 -1.78
C ARG A 167 -0.78 9.14 -2.98
N LEU A 168 -1.63 8.14 -2.72
CA LEU A 168 -2.43 7.47 -3.75
C LEU A 168 -3.56 8.38 -4.23
N ALA A 169 -3.66 8.56 -5.56
CA ALA A 169 -4.70 9.20 -6.37
C ALA A 169 -5.15 10.66 -6.05
N HIS A 170 -4.85 11.18 -4.86
CA HIS A 170 -5.18 12.54 -4.45
C HIS A 170 -4.05 13.14 -3.60
N LYS A 171 -3.69 14.39 -3.86
CA LYS A 171 -2.58 15.08 -3.17
C LYS A 171 -2.79 15.30 -1.67
N ASP A 172 -4.02 15.20 -1.18
CA ASP A 172 -4.33 15.32 0.27
C ASP A 172 -4.44 13.97 1.00
N ASN A 173 -4.24 12.84 0.30
CA ASN A 173 -4.27 11.51 0.90
C ASN A 173 -3.02 11.24 1.75
N CYS A 174 -3.13 11.50 3.05
CA CYS A 174 -2.07 11.29 4.03
C CYS A 174 -2.14 9.94 4.78
N MET A 175 -3.10 9.06 4.46
CA MET A 175 -3.36 7.85 5.27
C MET A 175 -3.32 6.53 4.47
N TRP A 176 -3.79 6.51 3.23
CA TRP A 176 -3.96 5.28 2.45
C TRP A 176 -3.07 5.28 1.20
N PRO A 177 -1.76 5.03 1.31
CA PRO A 177 -0.91 4.85 0.13
C PRO A 177 -1.28 3.57 -0.65
N SER A 178 -2.11 2.70 -0.10
CA SER A 178 -2.40 1.37 -0.62
C SER A 178 -3.89 1.12 -0.78
N SER A 179 -4.25 0.36 -1.82
CA SER A 179 -5.63 -0.01 -2.10
C SER A 179 -5.74 -1.38 -2.78
N GLN A 180 -6.81 -2.10 -2.45
CA GLN A 180 -7.12 -3.42 -3.00
C GLN A 180 -8.60 -3.52 -3.34
N VAL A 181 -8.94 -4.26 -4.39
CA VAL A 181 -10.31 -4.57 -4.79
C VAL A 181 -10.63 -6.03 -4.53
N ASN A 182 -11.70 -6.29 -3.79
CA ASN A 182 -12.21 -7.62 -3.53
C ASN A 182 -13.57 -7.81 -4.24
N LEU A 183 -13.67 -8.82 -5.13
CA LEU A 183 -14.88 -9.15 -5.89
C LEU A 183 -15.54 -10.44 -5.38
N ALA A 184 -16.63 -10.33 -4.62
CA ALA A 184 -17.34 -11.48 -4.09
C ALA A 184 -18.60 -11.82 -4.89
N VAL A 185 -18.83 -13.12 -5.11
CA VAL A 185 -20.09 -13.65 -5.66
C VAL A 185 -21.07 -13.87 -4.50
N PRO A 186 -22.34 -13.45 -4.62
CA PRO A 186 -23.33 -13.66 -3.57
C PRO A 186 -23.61 -15.15 -3.29
N GLN A 187 -24.02 -15.41 -2.06
CA GLN A 187 -24.38 -16.72 -1.52
C GLN A 187 -25.86 -16.73 -1.10
N ARG A 188 -26.45 -17.92 -0.94
CA ARG A 188 -27.84 -18.06 -0.47
C ARG A 188 -28.00 -17.46 0.94
N HIS A 189 -29.20 -17.01 1.27
CA HIS A 189 -29.50 -16.36 2.56
C HIS A 189 -29.12 -17.22 3.78
N GLU A 190 -29.33 -18.53 3.66
CA GLU A 190 -29.06 -19.54 4.69
C GLU A 190 -27.59 -19.97 4.73
N SER A 191 -26.74 -19.48 3.82
CA SER A 191 -25.34 -19.89 3.74
C SER A 191 -24.59 -19.58 5.04
N ARG A 192 -23.86 -20.60 5.51
CA ARG A 192 -22.86 -20.49 6.59
C ARG A 192 -21.44 -20.63 6.05
N GLN A 193 -21.26 -20.55 4.72
CA GLN A 193 -19.93 -20.49 4.12
C GLN A 193 -19.27 -19.15 4.46
N GLY A 194 -17.96 -19.19 4.69
CA GLY A 194 -17.13 -17.99 4.67
C GLY A 194 -16.98 -17.43 3.25
N LEU A 195 -16.02 -16.55 3.06
CA LEU A 195 -15.74 -15.90 1.78
C LEU A 195 -14.97 -16.83 0.83
N VAL A 196 -15.70 -17.76 0.22
CA VAL A 196 -15.17 -18.66 -0.82
C VAL A 196 -14.64 -17.84 -2.00
N GLY A 197 -13.43 -18.16 -2.48
CA GLY A 197 -12.77 -17.41 -3.56
C GLY A 197 -11.96 -16.19 -3.10
N MET A 198 -11.76 -16.00 -1.79
CA MET A 198 -10.87 -14.96 -1.24
C MET A 198 -9.56 -15.52 -0.65
N GLY A 199 -9.40 -16.84 -0.52
CA GLY A 199 -8.21 -17.40 0.14
C GLY A 199 -8.12 -16.99 1.61
N HIS A 200 -6.94 -16.58 2.08
CA HIS A 200 -6.73 -16.11 3.46
C HIS A 200 -7.56 -14.84 3.79
N PHE A 201 -7.74 -13.99 2.77
CA PHE A 201 -8.46 -12.72 2.75
C PHE A 201 -9.95 -12.87 3.14
N GLY A 202 -10.44 -14.11 3.21
CA GLY A 202 -11.80 -14.47 3.58
C GLY A 202 -12.02 -14.99 5.01
N GLY A 203 -10.96 -15.14 5.83
CA GLY A 203 -11.03 -15.59 7.22
C GLY A 203 -11.18 -14.43 8.22
N ALA A 204 -11.37 -14.72 9.52
CA ALA A 204 -11.17 -13.69 10.54
C ALA A 204 -9.69 -13.52 10.83
N HIS A 205 -9.27 -12.28 10.97
CA HIS A 205 -7.89 -11.92 11.23
C HIS A 205 -7.85 -10.56 11.94
N THR A 206 -6.66 -10.19 12.37
CA THR A 206 -6.32 -8.79 12.61
C THR A 206 -5.57 -8.34 11.36
N ASP A 207 -5.75 -7.10 10.89
CA ASP A 207 -5.08 -6.65 9.66
C ASP A 207 -3.57 -6.83 9.77
N GLU A 208 -3.01 -7.53 8.79
CA GLU A 208 -1.86 -6.98 8.09
C GLU A 208 -2.34 -6.26 6.80
N MET A 209 -3.34 -6.81 6.08
CA MET A 209 -4.23 -6.14 5.10
C MET A 209 -5.49 -7.01 4.86
N ASP A 210 -6.74 -6.53 5.04
CA ASP A 210 -7.98 -6.92 4.30
C ASP A 210 -9.34 -6.37 4.80
N LEU A 211 -10.35 -6.41 3.91
CA LEU A 211 -11.78 -6.56 4.26
C LEU A 211 -12.49 -7.38 3.18
N ALA A 212 -13.60 -8.03 3.52
CA ALA A 212 -14.41 -8.68 2.49
C ALA A 212 -15.92 -8.70 2.81
N ALA A 213 -16.67 -9.16 1.82
CA ALA A 213 -17.86 -8.48 1.31
C ALA A 213 -19.20 -9.08 1.75
N GLY A 214 -19.95 -8.42 2.62
CA GLY A 214 -21.29 -8.88 3.06
C GLY A 214 -21.74 -8.15 4.31
N ARG A 215 -21.75 -8.82 5.47
CA ARG A 215 -21.67 -8.11 6.75
C ARG A 215 -20.22 -8.03 7.17
N PHE A 216 -19.78 -6.85 7.58
CA PHE A 216 -18.46 -6.64 8.15
C PHE A 216 -18.57 -6.66 9.67
N HIS A 217 -17.72 -7.43 10.35
CA HIS A 217 -17.77 -7.65 11.79
C HIS A 217 -16.48 -7.15 12.45
N LEU A 218 -16.59 -6.25 13.42
CA LEU A 218 -15.48 -5.93 14.34
C LEU A 218 -15.66 -6.83 15.57
N LEU A 219 -15.16 -8.07 15.46
CA LEU A 219 -15.39 -9.17 16.40
C LEU A 219 -14.92 -8.81 17.82
N SER A 220 -13.78 -8.12 17.96
CA SER A 220 -13.27 -7.63 19.27
C SER A 220 -14.24 -6.70 20.00
N LEU A 221 -15.13 -6.02 19.28
CA LEU A 221 -16.04 -5.01 19.83
C LEU A 221 -17.49 -5.52 19.94
N GLY A 222 -17.78 -6.71 19.43
CA GLY A 222 -19.14 -7.26 19.41
C GLY A 222 -20.09 -6.48 18.49
N VAL A 223 -19.59 -5.89 17.41
CA VAL A 223 -20.39 -5.06 16.49
C VAL A 223 -20.26 -5.53 15.03
N TYR A 224 -21.22 -5.16 14.20
CA TYR A 224 -21.19 -5.42 12.77
C TYR A 224 -21.83 -4.28 11.96
N VAL A 225 -21.44 -4.16 10.68
CA VAL A 225 -22.04 -3.28 9.67
C VAL A 225 -22.68 -4.16 8.60
N ASP A 226 -23.92 -3.87 8.21
CA ASP A 226 -24.55 -4.51 7.05
C ASP A 226 -24.14 -3.73 5.78
N LEU A 227 -23.27 -4.29 4.92
CA LEU A 227 -22.79 -3.62 3.70
C LEU A 227 -23.82 -3.74 2.55
N ALA A 228 -25.09 -3.59 2.88
CA ALA A 228 -26.19 -3.56 1.94
C ALA A 228 -26.27 -2.17 1.30
N ASN A 229 -26.09 -2.12 -0.03
CA ASN A 229 -25.77 -0.90 -0.80
C ASN A 229 -24.33 -0.42 -0.54
N ILE A 230 -23.90 0.69 -1.19
CA ILE A 230 -22.58 1.28 -0.93
C ILE A 230 -22.55 1.83 0.51
N HIS A 231 -21.54 1.41 1.25
CA HIS A 231 -21.21 1.89 2.58
C HIS A 231 -19.71 2.18 2.63
N VAL A 232 -19.33 3.22 3.36
CA VAL A 232 -17.94 3.45 3.79
C VAL A 232 -17.87 3.06 5.27
N VAL A 233 -16.79 2.40 5.66
CA VAL A 233 -16.54 2.02 7.05
C VAL A 233 -15.09 2.36 7.35
N PHE A 234 -14.86 3.15 8.38
CA PHE A 234 -13.53 3.40 8.93
C PHE A 234 -13.39 2.60 10.22
N PHE A 235 -12.24 1.97 10.42
CA PHE A 235 -11.93 1.23 11.65
C PHE A 235 -10.40 1.13 11.80
N SER A 236 -9.94 0.80 12.99
CA SER A 236 -8.55 0.41 13.19
C SER A 236 -8.36 -1.05 12.77
N GLY A 237 -7.50 -1.30 11.80
CA GLY A 237 -7.14 -2.66 11.36
C GLY A 237 -6.60 -3.58 12.46
N ARG A 238 -6.12 -2.99 13.57
CA ARG A 238 -5.68 -3.70 14.77
C ARG A 238 -6.82 -4.43 15.51
N LEU A 239 -8.07 -4.14 15.18
CA LEU A 239 -9.23 -4.85 15.68
C LEU A 239 -9.36 -6.20 14.97
N HIS A 240 -9.64 -7.26 15.72
CA HIS A 240 -9.97 -8.55 15.12
C HIS A 240 -11.32 -8.43 14.42
N HIS A 241 -11.35 -8.75 13.13
CA HIS A 241 -12.50 -8.50 12.27
C HIS A 241 -12.67 -9.60 11.21
N SER A 242 -13.83 -9.63 10.56
CA SER A 242 -14.10 -10.55 9.45
C SER A 242 -15.26 -10.07 8.57
N GLY A 243 -15.43 -10.71 7.41
CA GLY A 243 -16.60 -10.54 6.54
C GLY A 243 -17.41 -11.82 6.43
N THR A 244 -18.73 -11.70 6.23
CA THR A 244 -19.51 -12.76 5.56
C THR A 244 -19.46 -12.53 4.04
N PRO A 245 -19.75 -13.53 3.19
CA PRO A 245 -20.08 -13.27 1.79
C PRO A 245 -21.38 -12.45 1.65
N PRO A 246 -21.68 -11.91 0.44
CA PRO A 246 -22.89 -11.15 0.21
C PRO A 246 -24.07 -12.13 0.22
N LEU A 247 -25.10 -11.88 1.02
CA LEU A 247 -26.22 -12.81 1.15
C LEU A 247 -27.40 -12.36 0.28
N ALA A 248 -27.97 -13.30 -0.47
CA ALA A 248 -29.21 -13.06 -1.20
C ALA A 248 -30.36 -12.70 -0.23
N PRO A 249 -31.38 -11.96 -0.69
CA PRO A 249 -32.60 -11.75 0.08
C PRO A 249 -33.26 -13.06 0.52
N GLN A 250 -33.93 -13.06 1.66
CA GLN A 250 -34.60 -14.25 2.18
C GLN A 250 -35.67 -14.75 1.18
N GLY A 251 -35.68 -16.06 0.91
CA GLY A 251 -36.59 -16.68 -0.06
C GLY A 251 -36.11 -16.67 -1.52
N VAL A 252 -34.92 -16.12 -1.81
CA VAL A 252 -34.30 -16.21 -3.14
C VAL A 252 -33.53 -17.53 -3.26
N GLU A 253 -34.14 -18.51 -3.92
CA GLU A 253 -33.54 -19.85 -4.12
C GLU A 253 -32.45 -19.86 -5.22
N GLU A 254 -32.63 -19.09 -6.29
CA GLU A 254 -31.67 -18.96 -7.39
C GLU A 254 -30.91 -17.63 -7.30
N ILE A 255 -29.59 -17.72 -7.21
CA ILE A 255 -28.71 -16.55 -7.16
C ILE A 255 -28.46 -16.09 -8.60
N ALA A 256 -28.65 -14.80 -8.86
CA ALA A 256 -28.32 -14.20 -10.14
C ALA A 256 -26.81 -14.34 -10.43
N HIS A 257 -26.46 -15.11 -11.48
CA HIS A 257 -25.08 -15.35 -11.93
C HIS A 257 -24.29 -14.06 -12.27
N TRP A 258 -25.01 -12.97 -12.57
CA TRP A 258 -24.46 -11.66 -12.91
C TRP A 258 -24.21 -10.74 -11.70
N ALA A 259 -24.62 -11.15 -10.50
CA ALA A 259 -24.51 -10.33 -9.30
C ALA A 259 -23.12 -10.46 -8.65
N TYR A 260 -22.58 -9.32 -8.22
CA TYR A 260 -21.29 -9.20 -7.52
C TYR A 260 -21.44 -8.20 -6.39
N HIS A 261 -20.63 -8.37 -5.35
CA HIS A 261 -20.30 -7.30 -4.43
C HIS A 261 -18.87 -6.85 -4.70
N PHE A 262 -18.71 -5.54 -4.84
CA PHE A 262 -17.46 -4.87 -5.16
C PHE A 262 -17.02 -4.08 -3.93
N VAL A 263 -15.87 -4.42 -3.35
CA VAL A 263 -15.29 -3.68 -2.23
C VAL A 263 -13.96 -3.09 -2.68
N LEU A 264 -13.81 -1.77 -2.51
CA LEU A 264 -12.50 -1.13 -2.51
C LEU A 264 -12.06 -0.95 -1.06
N ILE A 265 -10.88 -1.44 -0.77
CA ILE A 265 -10.22 -1.41 0.52
C ILE A 265 -9.11 -0.37 0.42
N LEU A 266 -9.05 0.52 1.40
CA LEU A 266 -8.03 1.57 1.51
C LEU A 266 -7.34 1.38 2.85
N TYR A 267 -6.03 1.10 2.85
CA TYR A 267 -5.33 0.72 4.07
C TYR A 267 -3.99 1.45 4.25
N PRO A 268 -3.62 1.78 5.50
CA PRO A 268 -2.32 2.36 5.82
C PRO A 268 -1.24 1.28 5.72
N ALA A 269 -0.57 1.17 4.58
CA ALA A 269 0.59 0.28 4.44
C ALA A 269 1.71 0.74 5.39
N SER A 270 1.86 0.04 6.51
CA SER A 270 2.67 0.47 7.67
C SER A 270 4.10 0.85 7.30
N LYS A 271 4.74 0.08 6.40
CA LYS A 271 6.12 0.33 5.95
C LYS A 271 6.26 1.62 5.13
N LEU A 272 5.24 2.00 4.34
CA LEU A 272 5.19 3.28 3.63
C LEU A 272 4.85 4.44 4.56
N LEU A 273 3.83 4.28 5.40
CA LEU A 273 3.38 5.30 6.36
C LEU A 273 4.47 5.68 7.39
N LEU A 274 5.30 4.70 7.79
CA LEU A 274 6.42 4.92 8.70
C LEU A 274 7.75 5.21 7.99
N GLY A 275 7.79 5.26 6.65
CA GLY A 275 9.03 5.51 5.90
C GLY A 275 10.11 4.44 6.09
N THR A 276 9.73 3.18 6.35
CA THR A 276 10.65 2.06 6.63
C THR A 276 10.80 1.08 5.46
N SER A 277 10.01 1.20 4.39
CA SER A 277 10.24 0.53 3.11
C SER A 277 11.24 1.28 2.23
N LYS A 278 12.14 0.56 1.56
CA LYS A 278 12.85 1.08 0.38
C LYS A 278 11.83 1.39 -0.71
N ILE A 279 12.02 2.45 -1.49
CA ILE A 279 11.15 2.76 -2.63
C ILE A 279 11.80 2.32 -3.93
N ALA A 280 11.03 1.65 -4.79
CA ALA A 280 11.39 1.34 -6.17
C ALA A 280 11.41 2.62 -7.02
N LEU A 281 12.38 3.52 -6.80
CA LEU A 281 12.31 4.88 -7.33
C LEU A 281 12.33 4.95 -8.86
N SER A 282 13.37 4.42 -9.51
CA SER A 282 13.59 4.55 -10.95
C SER A 282 14.42 3.41 -11.51
N ALA A 283 14.29 3.17 -12.82
CA ALA A 283 15.18 2.29 -13.57
C ALA A 283 16.60 2.90 -13.69
N THR A 284 17.63 2.07 -13.61
CA THR A 284 18.99 2.38 -14.09
C THR A 284 19.16 1.89 -15.53
N THR A 285 20.18 2.37 -16.23
CA THR A 285 20.49 1.94 -17.61
C THR A 285 21.29 0.64 -17.66
N SER A 286 21.66 0.07 -16.50
CA SER A 286 22.24 -1.27 -16.35
C SER A 286 21.17 -2.34 -16.59
N GLY A 287 21.12 -2.88 -17.81
CA GLY A 287 20.01 -3.71 -18.27
C GLY A 287 19.70 -4.95 -17.40
N ASN A 288 18.41 -5.13 -17.07
CA ASN A 288 17.70 -6.32 -16.56
C ASN A 288 18.25 -7.16 -15.39
N LYS A 289 19.51 -7.02 -14.93
CA LYS A 289 20.14 -7.99 -14.00
C LYS A 289 20.59 -7.44 -12.65
N SER A 290 20.68 -6.13 -12.46
CA SER A 290 21.35 -5.55 -11.28
C SER A 290 20.41 -5.30 -10.09
N ASN A 291 20.50 -6.14 -9.05
CA ASN A 291 20.14 -5.79 -7.66
C ASN A 291 21.23 -4.92 -6.98
N ASP A 292 22.12 -4.32 -7.78
CA ASP A 292 23.35 -3.66 -7.32
C ASP A 292 23.11 -2.30 -6.63
N PRO A 293 24.11 -1.81 -5.85
CA PRO A 293 24.15 -0.41 -5.44
C PRO A 293 23.99 0.55 -6.64
N HIS A 294 23.57 1.79 -6.37
CA HIS A 294 23.32 2.82 -7.39
C HIS A 294 24.55 3.10 -8.27
N THR A 295 24.72 2.32 -9.34
CA THR A 295 25.74 2.54 -10.35
C THR A 295 25.35 3.68 -11.27
N VAL A 296 26.31 4.54 -11.59
CA VAL A 296 26.24 5.40 -12.78
C VAL A 296 27.05 4.68 -13.87
N PRO A 297 26.42 3.80 -14.68
CA PRO A 297 27.16 3.04 -15.67
C PRO A 297 27.54 3.96 -16.84
N PRO A 298 28.57 3.60 -17.64
CA PRO A 298 29.13 4.49 -18.67
C PRO A 298 28.09 5.09 -19.62
N GLU A 299 27.04 4.33 -19.93
CA GLU A 299 25.90 4.70 -20.78
C GLU A 299 25.29 6.05 -20.40
N VAL A 300 25.23 6.41 -19.11
CA VAL A 300 24.65 7.67 -18.62
C VAL A 300 25.41 8.91 -19.15
N PHE A 301 26.68 8.76 -19.53
CA PHE A 301 27.49 9.83 -20.09
C PHE A 301 27.37 9.95 -21.63
N HIS A 302 26.65 9.05 -22.30
CA HIS A 302 26.44 9.11 -23.75
C HIS A 302 25.22 9.98 -24.11
N PRO A 303 25.26 10.82 -25.16
CA PRO A 303 24.14 11.69 -25.54
C PRO A 303 22.96 10.97 -26.20
N LYS A 304 23.01 9.63 -26.31
CA LYS A 304 21.99 8.78 -26.95
C LYS A 304 21.69 7.54 -26.10
N VAL A 305 21.49 7.73 -24.80
CA VAL A 305 21.10 6.63 -23.92
C VAL A 305 19.70 6.14 -24.30
N PRO A 306 19.46 4.83 -24.46
CA PRO A 306 18.09 4.31 -24.52
C PRO A 306 17.36 4.65 -23.21
N PHE A 307 16.04 4.85 -23.29
CA PHE A 307 15.24 5.13 -22.10
C PHE A 307 15.36 3.94 -21.12
N PRO A 308 15.68 4.16 -19.83
CA PRO A 308 15.91 3.07 -18.90
C PRO A 308 14.61 2.30 -18.61
N THR A 309 14.68 0.97 -18.70
CA THR A 309 13.56 0.06 -18.49
C THR A 309 13.92 -1.01 -17.46
N VAL A 310 12.93 -1.43 -16.67
CA VAL A 310 13.02 -2.58 -15.76
C VAL A 310 11.72 -3.37 -15.82
N THR A 311 11.75 -4.63 -15.37
CA THR A 311 10.57 -5.51 -15.31
C THR A 311 9.60 -5.11 -14.18
N HIS A 312 10.13 -4.65 -13.05
CA HIS A 312 9.37 -4.13 -11.90
C HIS A 312 8.71 -2.76 -12.21
N ALA A 313 7.64 -2.37 -11.51
CA ALA A 313 7.05 -1.03 -11.61
C ALA A 313 7.80 -0.03 -10.69
N THR A 314 8.02 1.19 -11.14
CA THR A 314 8.84 2.20 -10.43
C THR A 314 8.04 3.47 -10.15
N LEU A 315 8.34 4.16 -9.05
CA LEU A 315 7.65 5.40 -8.69
C LEU A 315 7.80 6.44 -9.81
N ALA A 316 9.00 6.67 -10.33
CA ALA A 316 9.27 7.73 -11.31
C ALA A 316 8.56 7.51 -12.65
N ARG A 317 8.46 6.26 -13.14
CA ARG A 317 7.80 5.93 -14.42
C ARG A 317 6.31 5.66 -14.24
N ASP A 318 5.96 4.79 -13.30
CA ASP A 318 4.63 4.17 -13.20
C ASP A 318 3.77 4.81 -12.10
N GLY A 319 4.38 5.54 -11.15
CA GLY A 319 3.67 6.23 -10.08
C GLY A 319 2.62 7.24 -10.57
N GLY A 320 2.87 7.92 -11.69
CA GLY A 320 1.94 8.87 -12.32
C GLY A 320 0.65 8.26 -12.85
N ILE A 321 0.51 6.93 -12.86
CA ILE A 321 -0.77 6.24 -13.12
C ILE A 321 -1.65 6.25 -11.88
N ILE A 322 -1.06 6.01 -10.69
CA ILE A 322 -1.81 5.77 -9.45
C ILE A 322 -1.79 6.97 -8.50
N MET A 323 -1.00 8.01 -8.78
CA MET A 323 -0.87 9.23 -7.98
C MET A 323 -1.51 10.44 -8.69
N ASP A 324 -1.79 11.49 -7.93
CA ASP A 324 -2.04 12.82 -8.50
C ASP A 324 -0.77 13.34 -9.23
N PRO A 325 -0.86 14.02 -10.40
CA PRO A 325 0.31 14.47 -11.15
C PRO A 325 1.21 15.47 -10.40
N GLU A 326 0.64 16.40 -9.62
CA GLU A 326 1.41 17.37 -8.83
C GLU A 326 2.13 16.67 -7.67
N GLU A 327 1.46 15.71 -7.05
CA GLU A 327 2.04 14.86 -6.01
C GLU A 327 3.14 13.96 -6.55
N HIS A 328 2.91 13.28 -7.67
CA HIS A 328 3.87 12.38 -8.30
C HIS A 328 5.21 13.08 -8.56
N PHE A 329 5.14 14.27 -9.17
CA PHE A 329 6.31 15.12 -9.37
C PHE A 329 6.94 15.56 -8.04
N THR A 330 6.15 16.08 -7.11
CA THR A 330 6.64 16.58 -5.80
C THR A 330 7.35 15.47 -5.01
N CYS A 331 6.70 14.33 -4.83
CA CYS A 331 7.20 13.18 -4.08
C CYS A 331 8.47 12.59 -4.73
N THR A 332 8.45 12.37 -6.06
CA THR A 332 9.60 11.85 -6.82
C THR A 332 10.80 12.80 -6.74
N LYS A 333 10.59 14.11 -6.90
CA LYS A 333 11.65 15.13 -6.80
C LYS A 333 12.28 15.16 -5.41
N ARG A 334 11.47 15.11 -4.35
CA ARG A 334 11.94 15.01 -2.95
C ARG A 334 12.80 13.75 -2.71
N MET A 335 12.44 12.61 -3.32
CA MET A 335 13.25 11.38 -3.22
C MET A 335 14.61 11.51 -3.93
N PHE A 336 14.66 12.07 -5.14
CA PHE A 336 15.94 12.34 -5.81
C PHE A 336 16.82 13.33 -5.03
N ALA A 337 16.23 14.37 -4.45
CA ALA A 337 16.95 15.31 -3.58
C ALA A 337 17.52 14.61 -2.34
N ALA A 338 16.74 13.76 -1.66
CA ALA A 338 17.22 12.97 -0.53
C ALA A 338 18.37 12.02 -0.94
N MET A 339 18.25 11.32 -2.07
CA MET A 339 19.32 10.47 -2.60
C MET A 339 20.60 11.24 -2.90
N LEU A 340 20.50 12.41 -3.55
CA LEU A 340 21.64 13.28 -3.83
C LEU A 340 22.33 13.71 -2.53
N TYR A 341 21.56 14.16 -1.53
CA TYR A 341 22.09 14.52 -0.22
C TYR A 341 22.85 13.36 0.44
N HIS A 342 22.26 12.15 0.47
CA HIS A 342 22.91 10.95 1.01
C HIS A 342 24.13 10.48 0.19
N GLY A 343 24.17 10.76 -1.12
CA GLY A 343 25.36 10.57 -1.96
C GLY A 343 26.48 11.53 -1.58
N LEU A 344 26.18 12.83 -1.46
CA LEU A 344 27.15 13.87 -1.12
C LEU A 344 27.73 13.69 0.31
N ARG A 345 26.95 13.14 1.26
CA ARG A 345 27.43 12.75 2.60
C ARG A 345 28.56 11.72 2.63
N GLN A 346 28.80 11.00 1.53
CA GLN A 346 29.90 10.02 1.44
C GLN A 346 31.23 10.66 1.03
N LEU A 347 31.23 11.93 0.62
CA LEU A 347 32.44 12.66 0.28
C LEU A 347 33.22 13.05 1.57
N PRO A 348 34.56 12.99 1.57
CA PRO A 348 35.40 13.27 2.75
C PRO A 348 35.58 14.79 3.00
N TYR A 349 34.58 15.58 2.65
CA TYR A 349 34.62 17.04 2.68
C TYR A 349 33.41 17.59 3.44
N ASN A 350 33.60 18.68 4.18
CA ASN A 350 32.47 19.44 4.71
C ASN A 350 31.84 20.22 3.55
N LEU A 351 30.61 19.86 3.18
CA LEU A 351 29.90 20.45 2.05
C LEU A 351 28.72 21.27 2.55
N HIS A 352 28.58 22.50 2.06
CA HIS A 352 27.32 23.21 2.15
C HIS A 352 26.49 22.87 0.91
N VAL A 353 25.29 22.32 1.11
CA VAL A 353 24.39 21.89 0.02
C VAL A 353 23.04 22.57 0.22
N ASP A 354 22.74 23.57 -0.62
CA ASP A 354 21.43 24.22 -0.65
C ASP A 354 20.42 23.29 -1.35
N MET A 355 19.80 22.41 -0.57
CA MET A 355 18.81 21.47 -1.08
C MET A 355 17.53 22.19 -1.53
N GLN A 356 17.24 23.39 -1.01
CA GLN A 356 16.13 24.21 -1.51
C GLN A 356 16.44 24.75 -2.92
N GLN A 357 17.64 25.26 -3.18
CA GLN A 357 18.06 25.70 -4.52
C GLN A 357 18.03 24.54 -5.52
N ILE A 358 18.53 23.36 -5.13
CA ILE A 358 18.44 22.15 -5.96
C ILE A 358 16.97 21.82 -6.27
N MET A 359 16.11 21.81 -5.27
CA MET A 359 14.68 21.54 -5.43
C MET A 359 13.98 22.60 -6.30
N ASP A 360 14.37 23.86 -6.21
CA ASP A 360 13.82 24.98 -6.98
C ASP A 360 14.30 25.00 -8.44
N SER A 361 15.42 24.35 -8.75
CA SER A 361 15.98 24.25 -10.10
C SER A 361 15.29 23.23 -11.00
N ILE A 362 14.47 22.34 -10.42
CA ILE A 362 13.73 21.29 -11.13
C ILE A 362 12.27 21.70 -11.25
N THR A 363 11.82 22.05 -12.47
CA THR A 363 10.44 22.45 -12.77
C THR A 363 9.76 21.51 -13.76
N ALA A 364 8.49 21.20 -13.52
CA ALA A 364 7.64 20.52 -14.49
C ALA A 364 6.92 21.54 -15.40
N HIS A 365 6.73 21.14 -16.66
CA HIS A 365 6.03 21.89 -17.71
C HIS A 365 5.11 20.94 -18.50
N ASP A 366 4.16 20.31 -17.80
CA ASP A 366 3.22 19.33 -18.37
C ASP A 366 1.78 19.86 -18.21
N PRO A 367 0.92 19.83 -19.24
CA PRO A 367 -0.48 20.29 -19.13
C PRO A 367 -1.29 19.66 -17.99
N LYS A 368 -0.92 18.47 -17.50
CA LYS A 368 -1.56 17.77 -16.37
C LYS A 368 -1.09 18.29 -15.00
N ILE A 369 -0.01 19.07 -14.95
CA ILE A 369 0.62 19.60 -13.74
C ILE A 369 0.52 21.13 -13.81
N ASN A 370 -0.20 21.76 -12.88
CA ASN A 370 -0.33 23.23 -12.86
C ASN A 370 -0.79 23.85 -14.21
N ASN A 371 -1.59 23.11 -14.98
CA ASN A 371 -2.05 23.47 -16.34
C ASN A 371 -0.93 23.77 -17.37
N GLY A 372 0.28 23.23 -17.17
CA GLY A 372 1.44 23.48 -18.03
C GLY A 372 2.27 24.71 -17.65
N GLU A 373 1.81 25.52 -16.70
CA GLU A 373 2.62 26.60 -16.13
C GLU A 373 3.74 26.05 -15.25
N PRO A 374 4.92 26.71 -15.17
CA PRO A 374 6.11 26.18 -14.50
C PRO A 374 5.84 25.77 -13.05
N TYR A 375 5.85 24.45 -12.77
CA TYR A 375 5.54 23.93 -11.44
C TYR A 375 6.80 23.49 -10.71
N LYS A 376 7.05 24.12 -9.55
CA LYS A 376 8.19 23.79 -8.67
C LYS A 376 7.91 22.65 -7.69
N GLY A 377 6.72 22.06 -7.63
CA GLY A 377 6.37 21.15 -6.55
C GLY A 377 6.09 21.88 -5.23
N ARG A 378 5.54 21.19 -4.23
CA ARG A 378 5.39 21.76 -2.88
C ARG A 378 6.74 21.88 -2.17
N GLY A 379 6.89 22.92 -1.36
CA GLY A 379 7.98 23.04 -0.37
C GLY A 379 7.98 21.83 0.58
N TRP A 380 9.09 21.58 1.25
CA TRP A 380 9.23 20.42 2.14
C TRP A 380 10.05 20.77 3.37
N ASP A 381 9.38 20.96 4.50
CA ASP A 381 10.00 21.44 5.75
C ASP A 381 11.01 20.44 6.34
N TYR A 382 10.96 19.18 5.89
CA TYR A 382 11.89 18.10 6.26
C TYR A 382 13.03 17.93 5.25
N LEU A 383 13.31 18.94 4.40
CA LEU A 383 14.50 19.00 3.57
C LEU A 383 15.77 18.99 4.43
N PRO A 384 16.81 18.24 4.03
CA PRO A 384 18.09 18.25 4.72
C PRO A 384 18.92 19.49 4.35
N ASN A 385 18.46 20.67 4.78
CA ASN A 385 19.15 21.95 4.63
C ASN A 385 20.13 22.17 5.80
N SER A 386 21.20 21.38 5.85
CA SER A 386 22.27 21.51 6.85
C SER A 386 23.64 21.36 6.20
N ASP A 387 24.67 21.90 6.85
CA ASP A 387 26.05 21.57 6.51
C ASP A 387 26.24 20.04 6.60
N VAL A 388 26.74 19.45 5.51
CA VAL A 388 27.07 18.04 5.43
C VAL A 388 28.38 17.83 6.17
N THR A 389 28.29 17.45 7.44
CA THR A 389 29.41 16.99 8.24
C THR A 389 29.62 15.49 8.05
N TRP A 390 30.87 15.08 7.99
CA TRP A 390 31.24 13.67 8.06
C TRP A 390 31.30 13.26 9.53
N GLU A 391 30.18 12.74 10.04
CA GLU A 391 30.14 12.00 11.30
C GLU A 391 29.70 10.56 11.02
N PRO A 392 30.45 9.55 11.51
CA PRO A 392 29.99 8.17 11.47
C PRO A 392 28.64 8.05 12.16
N LEU A 393 27.65 7.47 11.47
CA LEU A 393 26.41 7.04 12.11
C LEU A 393 26.78 6.05 13.22
N ALA A 394 26.43 6.37 14.48
CA ALA A 394 26.62 5.45 15.60
C ALA A 394 25.92 4.12 15.29
N GLU A 395 26.48 2.99 15.73
CA GLU A 395 25.97 1.66 15.32
C GLU A 395 24.47 1.48 15.67
N ASP A 396 24.04 1.97 16.84
CA ASP A 396 22.62 1.98 17.26
C ASP A 396 21.72 2.88 16.40
N SER A 397 22.29 3.90 15.74
CA SER A 397 21.52 4.86 14.94
C SER A 397 20.93 4.23 13.67
N GLN A 398 21.46 3.10 13.20
CA GLN A 398 20.93 2.35 12.04
C GLN A 398 19.49 1.85 12.25
N ARG A 399 19.05 1.68 13.49
CA ARG A 399 17.66 1.31 13.83
C ARG A 399 16.77 2.52 14.19
N SER A 400 17.35 3.72 14.33
CA SER A 400 16.75 4.80 15.10
C SER A 400 16.01 5.85 14.23
N ARG A 401 14.96 6.43 14.81
CA ARG A 401 14.12 7.50 14.20
C ARG A 401 14.80 8.88 14.21
N GLU A 402 16.12 8.93 14.35
CA GLU A 402 16.87 10.11 14.83
C GLU A 402 17.58 10.92 13.73
N VAL A 403 17.58 10.45 12.47
CA VAL A 403 18.36 11.07 11.38
C VAL A 403 17.93 12.53 11.08
N PHE A 404 16.73 12.94 11.47
CA PHE A 404 16.27 14.33 11.40
C PHE A 404 15.44 14.69 12.65
N PRO A 405 15.88 15.65 13.49
CA PRO A 405 15.20 16.00 14.75
C PRO A 405 13.71 16.32 14.59
N GLY A 406 13.34 17.12 13.57
CA GLY A 406 11.93 17.45 13.30
C GLY A 406 11.05 16.25 12.91
N ARG A 407 11.63 15.13 12.42
CA ARG A 407 10.86 13.90 12.19
C ARG A 407 10.60 13.15 13.49
N ARG A 408 11.54 13.18 14.44
CA ARG A 408 11.41 12.50 15.73
C ARG A 408 10.17 12.95 16.49
N GLU A 409 9.96 14.27 16.60
CA GLU A 409 8.79 14.86 17.28
C GLU A 409 7.48 14.41 16.63
N VAL A 410 7.40 14.40 15.30
CA VAL A 410 6.23 13.92 14.55
C VAL A 410 5.98 12.43 14.80
N PHE A 411 7.02 11.60 14.80
CA PHE A 411 6.92 10.17 15.11
C PHE A 411 6.51 9.91 16.56
N GLU A 412 7.06 10.65 17.52
CA GLU A 412 6.70 10.52 18.94
C GLU A 412 5.25 10.95 19.19
N ARG A 413 4.79 12.05 18.57
CA ARG A 413 3.37 12.46 18.63
C ARG A 413 2.46 11.41 17.98
N PHE A 414 2.74 10.96 16.76
CA PHE A 414 1.98 9.87 16.11
C PHE A 414 1.93 8.62 16.99
N TYR A 415 3.06 8.25 17.60
CA TYR A 415 3.15 7.06 18.43
C TYR A 415 2.31 7.20 19.70
N ASN A 416 2.40 8.34 20.39
CA ASN A 416 1.76 8.57 21.69
C ASN A 416 0.28 8.97 21.59
N GLU A 417 -0.14 9.68 20.54
CA GLU A 417 -1.53 10.16 20.38
C GLU A 417 -2.41 9.21 19.56
N LEU A 418 -1.83 8.51 18.58
CA LEU A 418 -2.56 7.54 17.75
C LEU A 418 -2.14 6.11 18.05
N HIS A 419 -0.89 5.74 17.79
CA HIS A 419 -0.50 4.32 17.71
C HIS A 419 -0.72 3.55 19.02
N VAL A 420 -0.20 4.06 20.14
CA VAL A 420 -0.25 3.44 21.46
C VAL A 420 -1.67 3.43 22.04
N PRO A 421 -2.44 4.55 22.02
CA PRO A 421 -3.82 4.52 22.49
C PRO A 421 -4.70 3.55 21.70
N HIS A 422 -4.58 3.48 20.37
CA HIS A 422 -5.32 2.49 19.59
C HIS A 422 -4.89 1.05 19.90
N ALA A 423 -3.58 0.79 20.11
CA ALA A 423 -3.11 -0.55 20.49
C ALA A 423 -3.69 -1.04 21.83
N GLN A 424 -3.83 -0.13 22.80
CA GLN A 424 -4.18 -0.46 24.18
C GLN A 424 -5.68 -0.34 24.49
N CYS A 425 -6.44 0.38 23.67
CA CYS A 425 -7.90 0.39 23.71
C CYS A 425 -8.49 -0.98 23.30
N VAL A 426 -7.78 -1.74 22.47
CA VAL A 426 -8.09 -3.15 22.24
C VAL A 426 -7.64 -3.93 23.47
N LEU A 427 -8.60 -4.33 24.31
CA LEU A 427 -8.39 -5.45 25.23
C LEU A 427 -7.80 -6.60 24.40
N HIS A 428 -6.69 -7.20 24.85
CA HIS A 428 -6.18 -8.46 24.31
C HIS A 428 -7.19 -9.58 24.62
N ILE A 429 -8.30 -9.61 23.87
CA ILE A 429 -9.20 -10.76 23.75
C ILE A 429 -8.64 -11.73 22.69
N GLY A 430 -7.78 -11.23 21.79
CA GLY A 430 -6.75 -12.03 21.15
C GLY A 430 -5.59 -12.26 22.12
N VAL A 431 -5.74 -13.25 23.01
CA VAL A 431 -4.59 -13.88 23.68
C VAL A 431 -4.21 -15.08 22.82
N LYS A 432 -2.92 -15.24 22.53
CA LYS A 432 -2.38 -16.50 22.01
C LYS A 432 -2.79 -17.61 23.01
N ASP A 433 -3.49 -18.64 22.54
CA ASP A 433 -4.11 -19.71 23.34
C ASP A 433 -5.36 -19.38 24.20
N VAL A 434 -5.93 -18.17 24.13
CA VAL A 434 -7.34 -17.95 24.51
C VAL A 434 -8.14 -17.80 23.23
N ALA A 435 -8.74 -18.91 22.79
CA ALA A 435 -9.86 -18.83 21.87
C ALA A 435 -10.86 -17.81 22.42
N LEU A 436 -11.19 -16.80 21.62
CA LEU A 436 -12.44 -16.07 21.79
C LEU A 436 -13.52 -17.14 21.94
N TYR A 437 -14.17 -17.22 23.11
CA TYR A 437 -15.35 -18.06 23.30
C TYR A 437 -16.54 -17.40 22.59
N LEU A 438 -16.38 -17.22 21.27
CA LEU A 438 -17.45 -17.09 20.32
C LEU A 438 -18.44 -18.23 20.61
N PRO A 439 -19.75 -17.91 20.76
CA PRO A 439 -20.79 -18.91 20.68
C PRO A 439 -20.54 -19.85 19.51
N GLU A 440 -20.90 -21.13 19.66
CA GLU A 440 -20.57 -22.16 18.67
C GLU A 440 -21.08 -21.80 17.25
N ASP A 441 -22.22 -21.10 17.17
CA ASP A 441 -22.79 -20.53 15.95
C ASP A 441 -21.99 -19.38 15.32
N LEU A 442 -21.12 -18.68 16.05
CA LEU A 442 -20.24 -17.62 15.51
C LEU A 442 -18.89 -18.15 15.01
N ARG A 443 -18.49 -19.38 15.34
CA ARG A 443 -17.15 -19.91 15.00
C ARG A 443 -16.86 -19.97 13.50
N PHE A 444 -17.89 -20.05 12.64
CA PHE A 444 -17.67 -19.99 11.18
C PHE A 444 -17.16 -18.62 10.72
N LEU A 445 -17.49 -17.53 11.45
CA LEU A 445 -16.97 -16.20 11.17
C LEU A 445 -15.46 -16.10 11.44
N ALA A 446 -14.92 -16.97 12.31
CA ALA A 446 -13.50 -17.00 12.66
C ALA A 446 -12.62 -17.68 11.58
N GLY A 447 -13.22 -18.47 10.68
CA GLY A 447 -12.49 -19.27 9.70
C GLY A 447 -11.84 -20.53 10.30
N ASN A 448 -12.62 -21.60 10.44
CA ASN A 448 -12.21 -22.99 10.71
C ASN A 448 -10.86 -23.23 11.44
N GLU A 449 -10.90 -23.32 12.78
CA GLU A 449 -9.81 -23.88 13.64
C GLU A 449 -9.61 -25.41 13.45
N HIS A 450 -9.75 -25.95 12.22
CA HIS A 450 -9.80 -27.39 11.95
C HIS A 450 -8.65 -27.93 11.10
N ALA A 451 -7.62 -27.13 10.84
CA ALA A 451 -6.29 -27.67 10.53
C ALA A 451 -5.62 -28.11 11.85
N PRO A 452 -5.44 -29.42 12.12
CA PRO A 452 -4.76 -29.85 13.35
C PRO A 452 -3.29 -29.41 13.30
N VAL A 453 -2.95 -28.40 14.10
CA VAL A 453 -1.57 -27.95 14.29
C VAL A 453 -0.73 -29.16 14.70
N LYS A 454 0.21 -29.56 13.83
CA LYS A 454 1.14 -30.66 14.12
C LYS A 454 2.03 -30.24 15.28
N GLN A 455 1.65 -30.60 16.50
CA GLN A 455 2.46 -30.36 17.69
C GLN A 455 3.84 -31.02 17.53
N LYS A 456 4.86 -30.22 17.19
CA LYS A 456 6.28 -30.61 17.31
C LYS A 456 6.50 -31.00 18.77
N LYS A 457 6.93 -32.24 19.02
CA LYS A 457 7.25 -32.73 20.38
C LYS A 457 8.48 -31.98 20.92
N LEU A 458 8.25 -30.92 21.69
CA LEU A 458 9.29 -30.27 22.50
C LEU A 458 9.68 -31.15 23.68
N SER A 459 10.98 -31.44 23.80
CA SER A 459 11.58 -32.17 24.91
C SER A 459 11.80 -31.27 26.14
N LYS A 460 11.41 -31.74 27.32
CA LYS A 460 11.71 -31.14 28.64
C LYS A 460 13.16 -31.40 29.06
N PRO A 461 13.86 -30.53 29.83
CA PRO A 461 13.61 -30.21 31.27
C PRO A 461 13.51 -28.69 31.58
N ALA A 462 13.19 -28.16 32.78
CA ALA A 462 12.58 -28.69 34.03
C ALA A 462 11.85 -27.58 34.86
N ILE A 463 12.17 -27.41 36.16
CA ILE A 463 11.45 -26.71 37.27
C ILE A 463 12.52 -26.26 38.31
N PRO A 464 12.49 -25.07 39.01
CA PRO A 464 11.52 -24.81 40.10
C PRO A 464 10.96 -23.39 40.34
N LYS A 465 9.85 -23.41 41.10
CA LYS A 465 8.88 -22.35 41.42
C LYS A 465 9.36 -21.38 42.51
N GLY A 466 8.96 -20.11 42.40
CA GLY A 466 8.80 -19.18 43.52
C GLY A 466 7.39 -18.58 43.53
N LYS A 467 6.67 -18.63 44.66
CA LYS A 467 5.33 -18.02 44.80
C LYS A 467 5.42 -16.69 45.56
N LYS A 468 4.94 -15.60 44.97
CA LYS A 468 4.49 -14.40 45.71
C LYS A 468 2.98 -14.24 45.54
N LYS A 469 2.29 -13.86 46.62
CA LYS A 469 0.85 -13.56 46.59
C LYS A 469 0.69 -12.07 46.29
N SER A 470 0.03 -11.70 45.20
CA SER A 470 -0.41 -10.33 44.95
C SER A 470 -1.83 -10.10 45.46
N GLN A 471 -2.13 -8.85 45.80
CA GLN A 471 -3.30 -8.45 46.59
C GLN A 471 -4.43 -8.00 45.66
N LYS A 472 -5.65 -8.54 45.85
CA LYS A 472 -6.82 -8.14 45.06
C LYS A 472 -7.22 -6.69 45.39
N VAL A 473 -7.24 -5.85 44.37
CA VAL A 473 -7.99 -4.58 44.37
C VAL A 473 -9.12 -4.76 43.36
N GLN A 474 -10.37 -4.63 43.83
CA GLN A 474 -11.55 -4.53 42.97
C GLN A 474 -12.08 -3.11 43.11
N ASN A 475 -12.32 -2.42 42.00
CA ASN A 475 -13.11 -1.20 41.96
C ASN A 475 -14.07 -1.22 40.76
N PRO A 476 -15.24 -0.59 40.85
CA PRO A 476 -16.33 -0.79 39.88
C PRO A 476 -16.27 0.18 38.69
N LEU A 477 -16.81 -0.28 37.57
CA LEU A 477 -17.18 0.53 36.41
C LEU A 477 -18.40 1.40 36.78
N VAL A 478 -18.37 2.71 36.49
CA VAL A 478 -19.47 3.65 36.78
C VAL A 478 -19.78 4.47 35.52
N ILE A 479 -21.07 4.67 35.22
CA ILE A 479 -21.57 5.21 33.95
C ILE A 479 -22.49 6.42 34.20
N GLY A 480 -22.36 7.46 33.38
CA GLY A 480 -23.23 8.65 33.37
C GLY A 480 -24.30 8.63 32.26
N GLN A 481 -25.32 9.49 32.37
CA GLN A 481 -26.53 9.41 31.53
C GLN A 481 -26.44 10.17 30.19
N THR A 482 -26.06 9.47 29.12
CA THR A 482 -26.62 9.66 27.76
C THR A 482 -26.48 8.35 26.96
N GLY A 483 -27.46 7.45 27.05
CA GLY A 483 -27.66 6.39 26.06
C GLY A 483 -26.58 5.29 25.93
N TYR A 484 -25.76 5.02 26.94
CA TYR A 484 -24.73 3.96 26.87
C TYR A 484 -25.31 2.54 27.06
N LEU A 485 -24.99 1.63 26.13
CA LEU A 485 -25.36 0.21 26.25
C LEU A 485 -24.36 -0.53 27.16
N GLN A 486 -24.81 -0.96 28.33
CA GLN A 486 -24.00 -1.80 29.22
C GLN A 486 -24.09 -3.27 28.77
N MET A 487 -23.05 -3.78 28.11
CA MET A 487 -22.91 -5.24 27.95
C MET A 487 -22.71 -5.90 29.32
N GLN A 488 -23.57 -6.85 29.67
CA GLN A 488 -23.40 -7.66 30.88
C GLN A 488 -22.32 -8.72 30.66
N THR A 489 -21.05 -8.32 30.82
CA THR A 489 -19.96 -9.30 30.88
C THR A 489 -20.00 -10.04 32.21
N THR A 490 -20.13 -11.36 32.16
CA THR A 490 -19.90 -12.22 33.32
C THR A 490 -18.46 -12.08 33.81
N ARG A 491 -18.22 -12.34 35.10
CA ARG A 491 -16.93 -12.07 35.75
C ARG A 491 -15.76 -12.80 35.08
N TRP A 492 -14.83 -12.04 34.50
CA TRP A 492 -13.49 -12.50 34.16
C TRP A 492 -12.46 -11.93 35.13
N ALA A 493 -11.49 -12.75 35.55
CA ALA A 493 -10.44 -12.35 36.48
C ALA A 493 -9.12 -12.19 35.71
N VAL A 494 -8.67 -10.95 35.54
CA VAL A 494 -7.38 -10.64 34.90
C VAL A 494 -6.23 -10.94 35.88
N SER A 495 -5.20 -11.65 35.39
CA SER A 495 -4.00 -11.92 36.16
C SER A 495 -3.01 -10.75 36.12
N ARG A 496 -2.28 -10.60 37.22
CA ARG A 496 -1.14 -9.70 37.52
C ARG A 496 0.01 -9.59 36.51
N ASP A 497 0.24 -10.69 35.81
CA ASP A 497 1.60 -11.24 35.66
C ASP A 497 2.06 -11.33 34.18
N MET A 498 1.46 -10.56 33.27
CA MET A 498 1.93 -10.44 31.87
C MET A 498 2.18 -8.98 31.47
N ILE A 499 3.18 -8.38 32.10
CA ILE A 499 4.05 -7.40 31.45
C ILE A 499 5.43 -8.05 31.44
N ALA A 500 5.61 -8.99 30.53
CA ALA A 500 6.94 -9.32 30.06
C ALA A 500 7.33 -8.25 29.05
N GLU A 501 8.60 -7.87 29.04
CA GLU A 501 9.14 -6.96 28.03
C GLU A 501 9.02 -7.64 26.66
N ASP A 502 8.62 -6.88 25.64
CA ASP A 502 8.56 -7.38 24.26
C ASP A 502 10.00 -7.59 23.75
N GLU A 503 10.61 -8.72 24.12
CA GLU A 503 11.79 -9.24 23.42
C GLU A 503 11.38 -9.59 21.99
N ASP A 504 12.07 -8.99 21.01
CA ASP A 504 11.84 -9.14 19.57
C ASP A 504 11.59 -10.63 19.19
N MET A 505 10.33 -11.02 18.94
CA MET A 505 10.03 -12.38 18.49
C MET A 505 10.53 -12.57 17.06
N ASP A 506 11.46 -13.51 16.88
CA ASP A 506 12.02 -13.93 15.59
C ASP A 506 10.94 -14.09 14.50
N GLU A 507 11.00 -13.25 13.44
CA GLU A 507 10.12 -13.27 12.26
C GLU A 507 10.38 -14.49 11.32
N ASN A 508 10.75 -15.66 11.85
CA ASN A 508 11.37 -16.77 11.10
C ASN A 508 10.43 -17.91 10.63
N GLU A 509 9.11 -17.84 10.86
CA GLU A 509 8.14 -18.83 10.33
C GLU A 509 7.03 -18.16 9.50
N GLU A 510 7.39 -17.50 8.40
CA GLU A 510 6.43 -17.04 7.38
C GLU A 510 6.80 -17.58 5.98
N GLN A 511 5.87 -18.28 5.34
CA GLN A 511 6.13 -19.05 4.12
C GLN A 511 6.10 -18.14 2.89
N GLY A 512 7.21 -18.13 2.15
CA GLY A 512 7.37 -17.28 0.97
C GLY A 512 6.40 -17.62 -0.16
N ILE A 513 6.09 -16.60 -0.97
CA ILE A 513 5.42 -16.77 -2.27
C ILE A 513 6.32 -17.67 -3.13
N ALA A 514 5.88 -18.89 -3.39
CA ALA A 514 6.54 -19.78 -4.34
C ALA A 514 6.45 -19.17 -5.74
N GLN A 515 7.60 -18.87 -6.35
CA GLN A 515 7.65 -18.64 -7.79
C GLN A 515 7.48 -19.99 -8.49
N PRO A 516 6.65 -20.09 -9.55
CA PRO A 516 6.69 -21.26 -10.40
C PRO A 516 8.03 -21.28 -11.14
N GLU A 517 8.68 -22.44 -11.16
CA GLU A 517 9.79 -22.70 -12.08
C GLU A 517 9.24 -22.53 -13.50
N MET A 518 9.90 -21.70 -14.30
CA MET A 518 9.61 -21.59 -15.72
C MET A 518 10.35 -22.72 -16.42
N ASP A 519 9.61 -23.74 -16.84
CA ASP A 519 10.08 -24.65 -17.89
C ASP A 519 10.36 -23.80 -19.14
N VAL A 520 11.64 -23.68 -19.49
CA VAL A 520 12.09 -23.12 -20.77
C VAL A 520 12.36 -24.31 -21.66
N ASP A 521 11.60 -24.45 -22.74
CA ASP A 521 11.90 -25.43 -23.78
C ASP A 521 13.29 -25.12 -24.37
N GLU A 522 14.27 -25.99 -24.11
CA GLU A 522 15.59 -25.94 -24.74
C GLU A 522 15.45 -26.44 -26.19
N GLU A 523 15.31 -25.53 -27.16
CA GLU A 523 15.55 -25.86 -28.56
C GLU A 523 17.07 -25.96 -28.79
N GLU A 524 17.52 -27.14 -29.23
CA GLU A 524 18.93 -27.48 -29.47
C GLU A 524 19.49 -26.71 -30.68
N GLU A 525 20.44 -25.79 -30.47
CA GLU A 525 21.34 -25.31 -31.53
C GLU A 525 22.71 -26.01 -31.42
N GLU A 526 22.95 -26.95 -32.33
CA GLU A 526 24.26 -27.62 -32.50
C GLU A 526 25.29 -26.67 -33.15
N GLU A 527 26.13 -26.00 -32.37
CA GLU A 527 27.38 -25.42 -32.90
C GLU A 527 28.54 -26.44 -32.79
N GLN A 528 29.08 -26.83 -33.94
CA GLN A 528 30.19 -27.79 -34.03
C GLN A 528 31.53 -27.11 -33.76
N GLU A 529 32.21 -27.55 -32.71
CA GLU A 529 33.62 -27.21 -32.48
C GLU A 529 34.50 -27.77 -33.61
N GLN A 530 35.33 -26.92 -34.23
CA GLN A 530 36.53 -27.35 -34.94
C GLN A 530 37.76 -26.71 -34.30
N GLU A 531 38.50 -27.54 -33.57
CA GLU A 531 39.84 -27.24 -33.11
C GLU A 531 40.77 -27.01 -34.32
N GLN A 532 41.60 -25.97 -34.24
CA GLN A 532 42.86 -25.97 -34.98
C GLN A 532 43.92 -25.18 -34.20
N GLU A 533 44.73 -25.93 -33.43
CA GLU A 533 46.06 -25.48 -33.03
C GLU A 533 46.94 -25.39 -34.29
N ASP A 534 47.82 -24.40 -34.37
CA ASP A 534 49.24 -24.63 -34.70
C ASP A 534 50.11 -23.39 -34.47
N ASP A 535 51.29 -23.69 -33.97
CA ASP A 535 52.37 -22.88 -33.39
C ASP A 535 53.03 -21.75 -34.22
N ASP A 536 53.89 -21.03 -33.49
CA ASP A 536 55.22 -20.52 -33.89
C ASP A 536 55.40 -19.15 -34.61
N ALA A 537 55.70 -18.17 -33.75
CA ALA A 537 57.03 -17.53 -33.64
C ALA A 537 57.54 -16.44 -34.62
N HIS A 538 58.11 -15.42 -33.95
CA HIS A 538 59.29 -14.60 -34.31
C HIS A 538 59.18 -13.29 -35.12
N ARG A 539 59.95 -12.30 -34.59
CA ARG A 539 60.41 -10.99 -35.14
C ARG A 539 59.33 -9.91 -35.31
N GLY A 540 59.53 -8.64 -34.91
CA GLY A 540 60.64 -7.99 -34.18
C GLY A 540 61.23 -6.78 -34.93
N HIS A 541 61.40 -5.63 -34.24
CA HIS A 541 61.92 -4.34 -34.75
C HIS A 541 61.03 -3.67 -35.84
N GLU A 542 61.01 -2.36 -36.10
CA GLU A 542 61.72 -1.14 -35.66
C GLU A 542 60.65 0.01 -35.65
N GLU A 543 60.60 0.94 -34.70
CA GLU A 543 61.30 2.24 -34.65
C GLU A 543 61.01 3.27 -35.77
N LEU A 544 60.58 4.48 -35.32
CA LEU A 544 60.84 5.83 -35.87
C LEU A 544 60.00 6.48 -37.01
N SER A 545 60.08 7.83 -36.98
CA SER A 545 59.57 8.88 -37.87
C SER A 545 58.08 9.27 -37.71
N SER A 546 57.67 10.47 -37.29
CA SER A 546 58.16 11.87 -37.42
C SER A 546 57.70 12.61 -38.69
N GLY A 547 57.23 13.85 -38.51
CA GLY A 547 56.73 14.77 -39.55
C GLY A 547 55.24 14.57 -39.91
N ASP A 548 54.46 15.60 -40.30
CA ASP A 548 54.74 17.05 -40.24
C ASP A 548 53.43 17.88 -40.34
N GLU A 549 53.52 19.21 -40.21
CA GLU A 549 52.42 20.18 -40.21
C GLU A 549 51.63 20.29 -41.55
N GLY A 550 50.34 20.69 -41.54
CA GLY A 550 49.49 20.60 -42.76
C GLY A 550 48.17 21.39 -42.87
N ASN A 551 47.98 22.47 -42.13
CA ASN A 551 47.23 23.71 -42.45
C ASN A 551 46.05 23.77 -43.50
N ILE A 552 44.92 24.38 -43.08
CA ILE A 552 43.91 25.21 -43.83
C ILE A 552 42.87 24.50 -44.78
N ILE A 553 41.56 24.72 -44.54
CA ILE A 553 40.56 25.43 -45.39
C ILE A 553 39.11 25.19 -44.88
N MET A 554 38.34 26.28 -44.72
CA MET A 554 36.88 26.20 -44.54
C MET A 554 36.14 25.94 -45.86
N ALA A 555 35.06 25.18 -45.84
CA ALA A 555 34.04 25.20 -46.90
C ALA A 555 32.62 25.22 -46.31
N GLN A 556 31.85 26.24 -46.66
CA GLN A 556 30.43 26.36 -46.34
C GLN A 556 29.60 25.52 -47.33
N SER A 557 28.66 24.70 -46.85
CA SER A 557 27.69 24.02 -47.72
C SER A 557 26.31 24.67 -47.64
N GLN A 558 25.89 25.31 -48.74
CA GLN A 558 24.54 25.87 -48.90
C GLN A 558 23.53 24.75 -49.19
N SER A 559 22.43 24.67 -48.42
CA SER A 559 21.27 23.84 -48.77
C SER A 559 20.25 24.66 -49.57
N LYS A 560 19.74 24.08 -50.67
CA LYS A 560 18.77 24.73 -51.58
C LYS A 560 17.33 24.40 -51.17
N ASN A 561 16.47 25.41 -51.15
CA ASN A 561 15.02 25.23 -51.28
C ASN A 561 14.64 24.77 -52.69
N PRO A 562 13.54 24.02 -52.82
CA PRO A 562 12.50 24.39 -53.78
C PRO A 562 11.09 24.32 -53.16
N GLY A 563 10.12 25.07 -53.71
CA GLY A 563 8.70 24.87 -53.37
C GLY A 563 7.85 26.12 -53.19
N THR A 564 7.88 27.06 -54.13
CA THR A 564 6.93 28.19 -54.15
C THR A 564 5.55 27.72 -54.61
N LEU A 565 4.49 28.04 -53.87
CA LEU A 565 3.18 28.35 -54.46
C LEU A 565 2.45 29.35 -53.56
N LEU A 566 1.91 30.39 -54.18
CA LEU A 566 1.28 31.55 -53.54
C LEU A 566 -0.22 31.53 -53.83
N GLU A 567 -1.04 31.68 -52.79
CA GLU A 567 -2.32 32.38 -52.92
C GLU A 567 -2.42 33.44 -51.81
N LYS A 568 -2.91 34.64 -52.19
CA LYS A 568 -3.06 35.77 -51.29
C LYS A 568 -4.49 35.82 -50.73
N PRO A 569 -4.70 36.38 -49.52
CA PRO A 569 -6.02 36.77 -49.06
C PRO A 569 -6.42 38.14 -49.62
N GLU A 570 -7.70 38.30 -49.95
CA GLU A 570 -8.37 39.61 -49.96
C GLU A 570 -9.47 39.62 -48.90
N ARG A 571 -9.53 40.72 -48.15
CA ARG A 571 -10.67 41.24 -47.38
C ARG A 571 -10.98 42.62 -47.97
N PRO A 572 -12.22 43.13 -47.94
CA PRO A 572 -13.05 43.24 -46.73
C PRO A 572 -13.79 41.97 -46.29
#